data_AF-A0A9E3IN03-F1
#
_entry.id   AF-A0A9E3IN03-F1
#
_cell.length_a   1.000
_cell.length_b   1.000
_cell.length_c   1.000
_cell.angle_alpha   90.00
_cell.angle_beta   90.00
_cell.angle_gamma   90.00
#
_symmetry.space_group_name_H-M   'P 1'
#
loop_
_entity.id
_entity.type
_entity.pdbx_description
1 polymer ?
#
loop_
_entity_poly.entity_id
_entity_poly.type
_entity_poly.pdbx_seq_one_letter_code
_entity_poly.pdbx_strand_id
1 'polypeptide(L)'
;MPDILQCLRFAAQGYAFLTTAQVEQRARWVEADFASIGLKFELTAEWLPVSADHRLPYAGYRLLGSDCDINKAGTGDRRVVAMAGAGFDQGSLLYFSKISEWAHQHIPHLWPHKFKEDLRDPNQHNNTLCELWWLSKVVGLVNSSVGYAVPVEPSRPKSKNIDWLARTTADVTLRLEVKRRPGDVGRFIGDVRIKPASLFDAVDKFKPASPPESLNIGCIQLFGPINRDVRSVVRDWLQKSPNVSAVALYAPCTSLDETFAVITQPTLGYIEHFFARPDSEDLAYFAPISFALSAEQLQKYYPGLELPTVEQ
;
A
#
# COMPACT_ATOMS: atom_id res chain seq x y z
N MET A 1 12.90 -20.61 -15.20
CA MET A 1 12.35 -19.60 -14.27
C MET A 1 10.90 -19.99 -13.99
N PRO A 2 10.40 -19.86 -12.75
CA PRO A 2 9.00 -20.13 -12.46
C PRO A 2 8.10 -19.20 -13.28
N ASP A 3 6.92 -19.67 -13.67
CA ASP A 3 5.88 -18.83 -14.28
C ASP A 3 4.98 -18.19 -13.21
N ILE A 4 4.10 -17.26 -13.63
CA ILE A 4 3.22 -16.52 -12.71
C ILE A 4 2.26 -17.46 -11.97
N LEU A 5 1.73 -18.48 -12.65
CA LEU A 5 0.82 -19.45 -12.04
C LEU A 5 1.52 -20.29 -10.96
N GLN A 6 2.73 -20.76 -11.22
CA GLN A 6 3.54 -21.51 -10.26
C GLN A 6 3.86 -20.65 -9.03
N CYS A 7 4.26 -19.40 -9.24
CA CYS A 7 4.51 -18.45 -8.17
C CYS A 7 3.25 -18.17 -7.34
N LEU A 8 2.09 -17.93 -7.96
CA LEU A 8 0.84 -17.70 -7.23
C LEU A 8 0.37 -18.96 -6.47
N ARG A 9 0.47 -20.15 -7.07
CA ARG A 9 0.17 -21.41 -6.37
C ARG A 9 1.06 -21.61 -5.16
N PHE A 10 2.35 -21.27 -5.29
CA PHE A 10 3.30 -21.31 -4.19
C PHE A 10 2.90 -20.32 -3.08
N ALA A 11 2.64 -19.05 -3.40
CA ALA A 11 2.26 -18.04 -2.39
C ALA A 11 0.90 -18.31 -1.75
N ALA A 12 -0.03 -18.94 -2.47
CA ALA A 12 -1.36 -19.30 -1.97
C ALA A 12 -1.37 -20.60 -1.15
N GLN A 13 -0.25 -21.35 -1.09
CA GLN A 13 -0.22 -22.62 -0.37
C GLN A 13 -0.43 -22.39 1.13
N GLY A 14 -1.33 -23.17 1.73
CA GLY A 14 -1.69 -23.02 3.15
C GLY A 14 -2.74 -21.95 3.43
N TYR A 15 -3.20 -21.21 2.42
CA TYR A 15 -4.26 -20.21 2.57
C TYR A 15 -5.59 -20.70 2.01
N ALA A 16 -6.62 -20.78 2.86
CA ALA A 16 -7.96 -21.21 2.46
C ALA A 16 -8.76 -20.13 1.69
N PHE A 17 -8.22 -18.91 1.55
CA PHE A 17 -8.94 -17.78 0.95
C PHE A 17 -8.91 -17.74 -0.58
N LEU A 18 -8.10 -18.57 -1.25
CA LEU A 18 -8.12 -18.73 -2.72
C LEU A 18 -8.39 -20.18 -3.13
N THR A 19 -9.40 -20.37 -3.99
CA THR A 19 -9.60 -21.63 -4.68
C THR A 19 -8.60 -21.79 -5.83
N THR A 20 -8.35 -23.04 -6.26
CA THR A 20 -7.49 -23.32 -7.43
C THR A 20 -7.95 -22.57 -8.68
N ALA A 21 -9.25 -22.50 -8.92
CA ALA A 21 -9.82 -21.78 -10.06
C ALA A 21 -9.56 -20.27 -9.98
N GLN A 22 -9.66 -19.67 -8.79
CA GLN A 22 -9.32 -18.25 -8.59
C GLN A 22 -7.83 -17.99 -8.82
N VAL A 23 -6.94 -18.86 -8.33
CA VAL A 23 -5.49 -18.74 -8.57
C VAL A 23 -5.18 -18.78 -10.06
N GLU A 24 -5.78 -19.71 -10.81
CA GLU A 24 -5.60 -19.82 -12.25
C GLU A 24 -6.15 -18.60 -13.00
N GLN A 25 -7.34 -18.13 -12.63
CA GLN A 25 -7.92 -16.94 -13.23
C GLN A 25 -7.06 -15.70 -12.99
N ARG A 26 -6.61 -15.51 -11.75
CA ARG A 26 -5.73 -14.40 -11.38
C ARG A 26 -4.40 -14.47 -12.10
N ALA A 27 -3.78 -15.65 -12.21
CA ALA A 27 -2.54 -15.82 -12.97
C ALA A 27 -2.69 -15.33 -14.42
N ARG A 28 -3.80 -15.69 -15.09
CA ARG A 28 -4.09 -15.22 -16.45
C ARG A 28 -4.25 -13.70 -16.54
N TRP A 29 -4.92 -13.08 -15.57
CA TRP A 29 -5.04 -11.63 -15.52
C TRP A 29 -3.68 -10.96 -15.30
N VAL A 30 -2.87 -11.46 -14.36
CA VAL A 30 -1.54 -10.90 -14.09
C VAL A 30 -0.63 -11.03 -15.31
N GLU A 31 -0.63 -12.17 -15.99
CA GLU A 31 0.13 -12.36 -17.25
C GLU A 31 -0.29 -11.35 -18.32
N ALA A 32 -1.60 -11.19 -18.54
CA ALA A 32 -2.12 -10.24 -19.51
C ALA A 32 -1.80 -8.79 -19.14
N ASP A 33 -1.91 -8.44 -17.86
CA ASP A 33 -1.64 -7.09 -17.36
C ASP A 33 -0.15 -6.76 -17.44
N PHE A 34 0.73 -7.66 -17.00
CA PHE A 34 2.18 -7.48 -17.10
C PHE A 34 2.62 -7.28 -18.56
N ALA A 35 2.05 -8.07 -19.48
CA ALA A 35 2.30 -7.92 -20.91
C ALA A 35 1.77 -6.57 -21.45
N SER A 36 0.54 -6.18 -21.07
CA SER A 36 -0.10 -4.93 -21.49
C SER A 36 0.65 -3.68 -20.99
N ILE A 37 1.13 -3.74 -19.74
CA ILE A 37 1.96 -2.70 -19.12
C ILE A 37 3.35 -2.67 -19.79
N GLY A 38 3.86 -3.82 -20.23
CA GLY A 38 5.24 -3.97 -20.68
C GLY A 38 6.20 -3.94 -19.49
N LEU A 39 5.80 -4.57 -18.38
CA LEU A 39 6.56 -4.62 -17.15
C LEU A 39 7.84 -5.44 -17.36
N LYS A 40 8.98 -4.94 -16.89
CA LYS A 40 10.25 -5.69 -16.87
C LYS A 40 10.48 -6.21 -15.46
N PHE A 41 10.44 -7.52 -15.31
CA PHE A 41 10.49 -8.14 -13.99
C PHE A 41 11.24 -9.47 -13.98
N GLU A 42 11.63 -9.89 -12.79
CA GLU A 42 12.09 -11.25 -12.49
C GLU A 42 11.23 -11.83 -11.38
N LEU A 43 10.79 -13.07 -11.53
CA LEU A 43 9.95 -13.76 -10.55
C LEU A 43 10.80 -14.46 -9.49
N THR A 44 10.32 -14.41 -8.25
CA THR A 44 10.85 -15.19 -7.13
C THR A 44 9.73 -15.96 -6.44
N ALA A 45 10.06 -17.14 -5.92
CA ALA A 45 9.18 -17.94 -5.08
C ALA A 45 10.05 -18.64 -4.04
N GLU A 46 9.87 -18.28 -2.78
CA GLU A 46 10.76 -18.72 -1.70
C GLU A 46 10.04 -18.78 -0.35
N TRP A 47 10.53 -19.66 0.52
CA TRP A 47 10.08 -19.73 1.90
C TRP A 47 10.81 -18.66 2.71
N LEU A 48 10.10 -17.62 3.10
CA LEU A 48 10.67 -16.53 3.89
C LEU A 48 10.58 -16.85 5.38
N PRO A 49 11.69 -16.71 6.14
CA PRO A 49 11.66 -16.87 7.58
C PRO A 49 10.90 -15.71 8.22
N VAL A 50 9.96 -16.03 9.10
CA VAL A 50 9.23 -15.05 9.93
C VAL A 50 9.67 -15.13 11.38
N SER A 51 9.95 -16.33 11.86
CA SER A 51 10.60 -16.61 13.15
C SER A 51 11.51 -17.83 13.00
N ALA A 52 12.18 -18.24 14.08
CA ALA A 52 13.05 -19.42 14.08
C ALA A 52 12.34 -20.68 13.56
N ASP A 53 11.05 -20.85 13.93
CA ASP A 53 10.27 -22.06 13.64
C ASP A 53 9.18 -21.84 12.59
N HIS A 54 9.00 -20.61 12.10
CA HIS A 54 7.93 -20.27 11.16
C HIS A 54 8.46 -19.68 9.85
N ARG A 55 7.97 -20.22 8.74
CA ARG A 55 8.24 -19.73 7.40
C ARG A 55 6.95 -19.49 6.65
N LEU A 56 6.91 -18.42 5.86
CA LEU A 56 5.79 -18.10 4.99
C LEU A 56 6.18 -18.31 3.53
N PRO A 57 5.30 -18.89 2.73
CA PRO A 57 5.53 -19.01 1.30
C PRO A 57 5.30 -17.65 0.64
N TYR A 58 6.34 -17.08 0.06
CA TYR A 58 6.26 -15.80 -0.62
C TYR A 58 6.58 -15.94 -2.10
N ALA A 59 5.77 -15.28 -2.93
CA ALA A 59 6.11 -15.07 -4.33
C ALA A 59 6.14 -13.58 -4.63
N GLY A 60 7.28 -13.13 -5.12
CA GLY A 60 7.55 -11.75 -5.46
C GLY A 60 7.90 -11.58 -6.93
N TYR A 61 7.94 -10.33 -7.35
CA TYR A 61 8.56 -9.94 -8.60
C TYR A 61 9.47 -8.74 -8.36
N ARG A 62 10.69 -8.81 -8.86
CA ARG A 62 11.66 -7.72 -8.81
C ARG A 62 11.50 -6.82 -10.02
N LEU A 63 11.32 -5.53 -9.80
CA LEU A 63 11.19 -4.48 -10.79
C LEU A 63 12.58 -4.08 -11.30
N LEU A 64 12.87 -4.42 -12.55
CA LEU A 64 14.17 -4.13 -13.15
C LEU A 64 14.32 -2.62 -13.40
N GLY A 65 15.38 -2.03 -12.84
CA GLY A 65 15.70 -0.61 -13.02
C GLY A 65 15.33 0.30 -11.85
N SER A 66 14.72 -0.21 -10.79
CA SER A 66 14.39 0.58 -9.58
C SER A 66 15.62 1.26 -8.97
N ASP A 67 15.46 2.49 -8.49
CA ASP A 67 16.51 3.19 -7.73
C ASP A 67 16.68 2.64 -6.31
N CYS A 68 15.72 1.82 -5.88
CA CYS A 68 15.66 1.18 -4.58
C CYS A 68 16.15 -0.28 -4.61
N ASP A 69 17.00 -0.68 -5.57
CA ASP A 69 17.58 -2.03 -5.62
C ASP A 69 18.68 -2.20 -4.55
N ILE A 70 18.59 -3.25 -3.73
CA ILE A 70 19.54 -3.52 -2.64
C ILE A 70 20.96 -3.77 -3.12
N ASN A 71 21.10 -4.29 -4.33
CA ASN A 71 22.39 -4.56 -4.94
C ASN A 71 23.08 -3.28 -5.41
N LYS A 72 22.39 -2.13 -5.42
CA LYS A 72 22.96 -0.81 -5.74
C LYS A 72 23.46 -0.04 -4.50
N ALA A 73 23.25 -0.56 -3.29
CA ALA A 73 23.66 0.10 -2.06
C ALA A 73 25.12 -0.21 -1.68
N GLY A 74 25.92 0.83 -1.45
CA GLY A 74 27.29 0.71 -0.96
C GLY A 74 27.41 0.64 0.57
N THR A 75 28.60 0.36 1.09
CA THR A 75 28.88 0.44 2.53
C THR A 75 28.68 1.88 3.04
N GLY A 76 27.88 2.07 4.09
CA GLY A 76 27.57 3.40 4.66
C GLY A 76 26.46 4.15 3.92
N ASP A 77 25.88 3.55 2.88
CA ASP A 77 24.80 4.14 2.13
C ASP A 77 23.52 4.16 2.95
N ARG A 78 23.12 5.38 3.34
CA ARG A 78 21.90 5.57 4.10
C ARG A 78 20.66 5.17 3.32
N ARG A 79 20.68 4.96 1.99
CA ARG A 79 19.50 4.45 1.27
C ARG A 79 18.96 3.17 1.90
N VAL A 80 19.83 2.26 2.38
CA VAL A 80 19.43 1.01 3.08
C VAL A 80 18.57 1.28 4.33
N VAL A 81 18.77 2.42 5.00
CA VAL A 81 18.11 2.79 6.27
C VAL A 81 17.12 3.97 6.13
N ALA A 82 17.29 4.78 5.09
CA ALA A 82 16.60 6.03 4.82
C ALA A 82 15.39 5.83 3.92
N MET A 83 14.98 4.57 3.70
CA MET A 83 13.59 4.34 3.36
C MET A 83 13.16 5.02 2.03
N ALA A 84 14.17 5.13 1.17
CA ALA A 84 14.12 5.16 -0.28
C ALA A 84 15.11 4.07 -0.75
N GLY A 85 15.07 2.92 -0.07
CA GLY A 85 16.16 1.96 0.03
C GLY A 85 15.96 0.67 -0.72
N ALA A 86 17.08 0.12 -1.16
CA ALA A 86 17.39 -1.30 -1.21
C ALA A 86 16.25 -2.29 -0.81
N GLY A 87 15.61 -2.95 -1.78
CA GLY A 87 14.61 -4.02 -1.57
C GLY A 87 13.16 -3.61 -1.83
N PHE A 88 12.87 -2.31 -1.97
CA PHE A 88 11.54 -1.82 -2.42
C PHE A 88 11.30 -1.98 -3.93
N ASP A 89 12.30 -2.48 -4.64
CA ASP A 89 12.19 -2.94 -6.02
C ASP A 89 11.37 -4.23 -6.13
N GLN A 90 11.03 -4.89 -5.02
CA GLN A 90 10.17 -6.07 -5.03
C GLN A 90 8.70 -5.73 -4.80
N GLY A 91 7.82 -6.29 -5.63
CA GLY A 91 6.38 -6.36 -5.40
C GLY A 91 5.96 -7.77 -4.97
N SER A 92 4.80 -7.90 -4.33
CA SER A 92 4.20 -9.22 -4.04
C SER A 92 3.26 -9.61 -5.16
N LEU A 93 3.44 -10.81 -5.70
CA LEU A 93 2.59 -11.32 -6.77
C LEU A 93 1.16 -11.54 -6.29
N LEU A 94 0.98 -12.01 -5.04
CA LEU A 94 -0.34 -12.20 -4.44
C LEU A 94 -1.08 -10.86 -4.35
N TYR A 95 -0.42 -9.81 -3.84
CA TYR A 95 -0.97 -8.46 -3.75
C TYR A 95 -1.35 -7.89 -5.12
N PHE A 96 -0.44 -7.96 -6.10
CA PHE A 96 -0.76 -7.51 -7.46
C PHE A 96 -1.95 -8.29 -8.04
N SER A 97 -2.00 -9.61 -7.85
CA SER A 97 -3.06 -10.46 -8.39
C SER A 97 -4.44 -10.10 -7.86
N LYS A 98 -4.52 -9.74 -6.57
CA LYS A 98 -5.74 -9.27 -5.93
C LYS A 98 -6.21 -7.93 -6.48
N ILE A 99 -5.27 -6.99 -6.64
CA ILE A 99 -5.56 -5.68 -7.22
C ILE A 99 -5.98 -5.79 -8.68
N SER A 100 -5.31 -6.62 -9.45
CA SER A 100 -5.65 -6.93 -10.84
C SER A 100 -7.07 -7.50 -10.94
N GLU A 101 -7.41 -8.53 -10.15
CA GLU A 101 -8.77 -9.08 -10.10
C GLU A 101 -9.81 -8.00 -9.78
N TRP A 102 -9.58 -7.24 -8.71
CA TRP A 102 -10.51 -6.18 -8.31
C TRP A 102 -10.67 -5.14 -9.43
N ALA A 103 -9.58 -4.72 -10.06
CA ALA A 103 -9.59 -3.68 -11.09
C ALA A 103 -10.29 -4.13 -12.37
N HIS A 104 -10.09 -5.38 -12.81
CA HIS A 104 -10.82 -5.98 -13.93
C HIS A 104 -12.34 -6.02 -13.68
N GLN A 105 -12.75 -6.23 -12.42
CA GLN A 105 -14.18 -6.29 -12.05
C GLN A 105 -14.81 -4.91 -11.85
N HIS A 106 -14.07 -3.94 -11.32
CA HIS A 106 -14.65 -2.68 -10.82
C HIS A 106 -14.32 -1.47 -11.68
N ILE A 107 -13.14 -1.43 -12.31
CA ILE A 107 -12.70 -0.30 -13.13
C ILE A 107 -12.06 -0.74 -14.46
N PRO A 108 -12.68 -1.66 -15.23
CA PRO A 108 -12.09 -2.17 -16.48
C PRO A 108 -11.89 -1.08 -17.54
N HIS A 109 -12.61 0.05 -17.42
CA HIS A 109 -12.46 1.20 -18.31
C HIS A 109 -11.19 2.03 -18.01
N LEU A 110 -10.56 1.83 -16.85
CA LEU A 110 -9.28 2.43 -16.48
C LEU A 110 -8.13 1.41 -16.54
N TRP A 111 -8.38 0.17 -16.10
CA TRP A 111 -7.34 -0.83 -15.91
C TRP A 111 -6.95 -1.58 -17.20
N PRO A 112 -5.66 -1.93 -17.40
CA PRO A 112 -4.47 -1.32 -16.77
C PRO A 112 -4.04 -0.04 -17.49
N HIS A 113 -4.69 0.30 -18.61
CA HIS A 113 -4.20 1.28 -19.58
C HIS A 113 -4.02 2.69 -19.03
N LYS A 114 -4.92 3.15 -18.15
CA LYS A 114 -4.82 4.48 -17.53
C LYS A 114 -3.60 4.62 -16.62
N PHE A 115 -3.17 3.51 -16.02
CA PHE A 115 -2.07 3.44 -15.06
C PHE A 115 -0.78 2.91 -15.67
N LYS A 116 -0.77 2.63 -16.98
CA LYS A 116 0.30 1.89 -17.65
C LYS A 116 1.68 2.49 -17.46
N GLU A 117 1.82 3.82 -17.52
CA GLU A 117 3.12 4.47 -17.35
C GLU A 117 3.60 4.39 -15.89
N ASP A 118 2.73 4.67 -14.92
CA ASP A 118 3.09 4.60 -13.49
C ASP A 118 3.35 3.16 -13.03
N LEU A 119 2.59 2.19 -13.55
CA LEU A 119 2.82 0.76 -13.32
C LEU A 119 4.09 0.26 -14.03
N ARG A 120 4.57 0.91 -15.09
CA ARG A 120 5.83 0.52 -15.73
C ARG A 120 7.03 1.10 -14.99
N ASP A 121 6.89 2.30 -14.43
CA ASP A 121 7.96 2.96 -13.68
C ASP A 121 8.26 2.18 -12.38
N PRO A 122 9.46 1.60 -12.23
CA PRO A 122 9.81 0.83 -11.05
C PRO A 122 9.82 1.64 -9.74
N ASN A 123 9.84 2.97 -9.81
CA ASN A 123 9.78 3.87 -8.66
C ASN A 123 8.35 4.32 -8.32
N GLN A 124 7.38 4.15 -9.23
CA GLN A 124 5.96 4.49 -9.00
C GLN A 124 5.06 3.27 -8.87
N HIS A 125 5.45 2.13 -9.44
CA HIS A 125 4.66 0.90 -9.50
C HIS A 125 3.94 0.57 -8.18
N ASN A 126 4.69 0.50 -7.08
CA ASN A 126 4.15 0.14 -5.77
C ASN A 126 3.26 1.25 -5.16
N ASN A 127 3.43 2.52 -5.55
CA ASN A 127 2.53 3.60 -5.16
C ASN A 127 1.19 3.47 -5.89
N THR A 128 1.21 3.18 -7.18
CA THR A 128 0.01 2.98 -7.99
C THR A 128 -0.80 1.76 -7.53
N LEU A 129 -0.15 0.67 -7.14
CA LEU A 129 -0.87 -0.48 -6.55
C LEU A 129 -1.48 -0.13 -5.18
N CYS A 130 -0.77 0.66 -4.36
CA CYS A 130 -1.27 1.15 -3.08
C CYS A 130 -2.52 2.04 -3.27
N GLU A 131 -2.50 2.92 -4.28
CA GLU A 131 -3.66 3.72 -4.69
C GLU A 131 -4.89 2.88 -5.01
N LEU A 132 -4.71 1.85 -5.83
CA LEU A 132 -5.79 0.94 -6.22
C LEU A 132 -6.28 0.09 -5.06
N TRP A 133 -5.37 -0.34 -4.17
CA TRP A 133 -5.75 -1.06 -2.95
C TRP A 133 -6.65 -0.22 -2.07
N TRP A 134 -6.31 1.04 -1.82
CA TRP A 134 -7.16 1.93 -1.03
C TRP A 134 -8.54 2.13 -1.65
N LEU A 135 -8.61 2.28 -2.97
CA LEU A 135 -9.88 2.36 -3.68
C LEU A 135 -10.70 1.06 -3.53
N SER A 136 -10.04 -0.11 -3.55
CA SER A 136 -10.70 -1.41 -3.35
C SER A 136 -11.33 -1.57 -1.96
N LYS A 137 -10.91 -0.76 -0.99
CA LYS A 137 -11.47 -0.76 0.36
C LYS A 137 -12.69 0.13 0.52
N VAL A 138 -13.07 0.91 -0.49
CA VAL A 138 -14.28 1.74 -0.42
C VAL A 138 -15.54 0.86 -0.46
N VAL A 139 -16.32 0.88 0.62
CA VAL A 139 -17.58 0.14 0.73
C VAL A 139 -18.67 0.84 -0.07
N GLY A 140 -19.43 0.05 -0.83
CA GLY A 140 -20.52 0.57 -1.65
C GLY A 140 -20.05 1.44 -2.81
N LEU A 141 -18.85 1.19 -3.36
CA LEU A 141 -18.32 1.95 -4.50
C LEU A 141 -19.25 1.86 -5.72
N VAL A 142 -19.59 3.02 -6.30
CA VAL A 142 -20.27 3.09 -7.60
C VAL A 142 -19.20 3.14 -8.69
N ASN A 143 -18.92 1.99 -9.30
CA ASN A 143 -17.84 1.79 -10.28
C ASN A 143 -17.78 2.84 -11.41
N SER A 144 -18.95 3.24 -11.94
CA SER A 144 -19.03 4.23 -13.02
C SER A 144 -18.74 5.68 -12.60
N SER A 145 -18.63 5.94 -11.30
CA SER A 145 -18.36 7.28 -10.74
C SER A 145 -16.88 7.52 -10.46
N VAL A 146 -16.03 6.50 -10.60
CA VAL A 146 -14.61 6.58 -10.25
C VAL A 146 -13.88 7.51 -11.22
N GLY A 147 -13.29 8.57 -10.67
CA GLY A 147 -12.39 9.47 -11.37
C GLY A 147 -10.97 9.36 -10.81
N TYR A 148 -9.97 9.30 -11.69
CA TYR A 148 -8.55 9.27 -11.33
C TYR A 148 -7.86 10.60 -11.65
N ALA A 149 -6.95 11.05 -10.79
CA ALA A 149 -6.14 12.26 -10.95
C ALA A 149 -6.99 13.52 -11.21
N VAL A 150 -7.98 13.76 -10.36
CA VAL A 150 -8.97 14.82 -10.56
C VAL A 150 -8.40 16.18 -10.11
N PRO A 151 -8.43 17.23 -10.95
CA PRO A 151 -7.96 18.56 -10.55
C PRO A 151 -8.73 19.11 -9.36
N VAL A 152 -8.01 19.56 -8.32
CA VAL A 152 -8.64 20.25 -7.17
C VAL A 152 -9.34 21.52 -7.65
N GLU A 153 -8.72 22.26 -8.57
CA GLU A 153 -9.27 23.49 -9.17
C GLU A 153 -9.16 23.45 -10.70
N PRO A 154 -10.18 22.93 -11.40
CA PRO A 154 -10.15 22.80 -12.86
C PRO A 154 -9.92 24.12 -13.61
N SER A 155 -10.30 25.24 -13.00
CA SER A 155 -10.08 26.58 -13.56
C SER A 155 -8.63 27.06 -13.47
N ARG A 156 -7.73 26.35 -12.77
CA ARG A 156 -6.32 26.71 -12.61
C ARG A 156 -5.43 25.68 -13.33
N PRO A 157 -4.67 26.08 -14.37
CA PRO A 157 -3.83 25.17 -15.18
C PRO A 157 -2.73 24.41 -14.43
N LYS A 158 -2.48 24.74 -13.17
CA LYS A 158 -1.45 24.12 -12.31
C LYS A 158 -2.03 23.64 -10.97
N SER A 159 -3.34 23.42 -10.88
CA SER A 159 -3.93 22.90 -9.65
C SER A 159 -3.37 21.50 -9.36
N LYS A 160 -3.08 21.21 -8.10
CA LYS A 160 -2.77 19.84 -7.69
C LYS A 160 -3.97 18.94 -8.00
N ASN A 161 -3.73 17.67 -8.30
CA ASN A 161 -4.80 16.68 -8.49
C ASN A 161 -5.02 15.93 -7.18
N ILE A 162 -6.25 15.50 -6.89
CA ILE A 162 -6.51 14.42 -5.93
C ILE A 162 -6.35 13.09 -6.66
N ASP A 163 -5.90 12.06 -5.96
CA ASP A 163 -5.68 10.76 -6.58
C ASP A 163 -7.01 10.14 -7.03
N TRP A 164 -8.05 10.16 -6.18
CA TRP A 164 -9.35 9.58 -6.51
C TRP A 164 -10.55 10.45 -6.14
N LEU A 165 -11.56 10.40 -7.01
CA LEU A 165 -12.93 10.81 -6.74
C LEU A 165 -13.82 9.57 -6.88
N ALA A 166 -14.61 9.26 -5.85
CA ALA A 166 -15.48 8.09 -5.84
C ALA A 166 -16.83 8.44 -5.22
N ARG A 167 -17.94 7.94 -5.79
CA ARG A 167 -19.27 8.02 -5.17
C ARG A 167 -19.64 6.67 -4.57
N THR A 168 -20.29 6.70 -3.41
CA THR A 168 -20.82 5.49 -2.77
C THR A 168 -22.30 5.29 -3.08
N THR A 169 -22.83 4.09 -2.84
CA THR A 169 -24.26 3.78 -2.95
C THR A 169 -25.12 4.55 -1.95
N ALA A 170 -24.51 5.10 -0.89
CA ALA A 170 -25.15 6.00 0.06
C ALA A 170 -25.17 7.47 -0.42
N ASP A 171 -24.82 7.72 -1.68
CA ASP A 171 -24.74 9.04 -2.29
C ASP A 171 -23.75 10.00 -1.63
N VAL A 172 -22.62 9.47 -1.16
CA VAL A 172 -21.52 10.26 -0.61
C VAL A 172 -20.37 10.31 -1.59
N THR A 173 -19.83 11.50 -1.83
CA THR A 173 -18.63 11.70 -2.66
C THR A 173 -17.39 11.72 -1.79
N LEU A 174 -16.50 10.75 -2.02
CA LEU A 174 -15.20 10.63 -1.38
C LEU A 174 -14.12 11.21 -2.31
N ARG A 175 -13.33 12.16 -1.80
CA ARG A 175 -12.07 12.60 -2.39
C ARG A 175 -10.94 11.94 -1.64
N LEU A 176 -10.22 11.02 -2.27
CA LEU A 176 -9.15 10.28 -1.64
C LEU A 176 -7.80 10.82 -2.13
N GLU A 177 -6.90 11.04 -1.19
CA GLU A 177 -5.49 11.28 -1.45
C GLU A 177 -4.70 10.15 -0.82
N VAL A 178 -3.99 9.38 -1.63
CA VAL A 178 -3.29 8.19 -1.19
C VAL A 178 -1.80 8.46 -1.07
N LYS A 179 -1.21 8.03 0.03
CA LYS A 179 0.22 8.14 0.27
C LYS A 179 0.79 6.84 0.81
N ARG A 180 1.64 6.20 0.02
CA ARG A 180 2.55 5.17 0.52
C ARG A 180 3.71 5.88 1.21
N ARG A 181 3.97 5.57 2.48
CA ARG A 181 5.06 6.16 3.26
C ARG A 181 6.14 5.12 3.51
N PRO A 182 6.87 4.71 2.47
CA PRO A 182 8.02 3.84 2.65
C PRO A 182 9.16 4.59 3.32
N GLY A 183 8.93 5.73 4.00
CA GLY A 183 9.72 6.46 5.01
C GLY A 183 9.51 6.00 6.46
N ASP A 184 8.49 5.16 6.71
CA ASP A 184 8.01 4.82 8.06
C ASP A 184 8.57 3.53 8.74
N VAL A 185 9.16 2.54 8.04
CA VAL A 185 10.05 1.47 8.61
C VAL A 185 11.10 2.01 9.56
N GLY A 186 11.64 3.21 9.36
CA GLY A 186 12.60 3.82 10.28
C GLY A 186 12.05 3.88 11.72
N ARG A 187 10.73 4.01 11.86
CA ARG A 187 10.03 3.95 13.16
C ARG A 187 9.91 2.53 13.70
N PHE A 188 9.77 1.54 12.82
CA PHE A 188 9.69 0.13 13.21
C PHE A 188 11.05 -0.43 13.65
N ILE A 189 12.14 -0.02 13.01
CA ILE A 189 13.51 -0.44 13.38
C ILE A 189 14.12 0.37 14.53
N GLY A 190 13.36 1.32 15.09
CA GLY A 190 13.76 2.08 16.29
C GLY A 190 14.58 3.36 16.04
N ASP A 191 14.90 3.67 14.79
CA ASP A 191 15.83 4.77 14.43
C ASP A 191 15.18 6.14 14.23
N VAL A 192 13.85 6.20 14.08
CA VAL A 192 13.18 7.44 13.62
C VAL A 192 11.90 7.74 14.40
N ARG A 193 11.81 8.96 14.95
CA ARG A 193 10.57 9.52 15.52
C ARG A 193 9.60 9.95 14.41
N ILE A 194 8.29 9.84 14.68
CA ILE A 194 7.23 10.31 13.76
C ILE A 194 7.42 11.81 13.50
N LYS A 195 7.54 12.19 12.22
CA LYS A 195 7.53 13.59 11.77
C LYS A 195 6.22 13.86 11.03
N PRO A 196 5.29 14.66 11.60
CA PRO A 196 3.98 14.91 10.99
C PRO A 196 4.08 15.41 9.54
N ALA A 197 5.02 16.32 9.25
CA ALA A 197 5.24 16.84 7.91
C ALA A 197 5.57 15.72 6.90
N SER A 198 6.34 14.70 7.30
CA SER A 198 6.66 13.56 6.44
C SER A 198 5.47 12.63 6.20
N LEU A 199 4.56 12.54 7.17
CA LEU A 199 3.40 11.66 7.14
C LEU A 199 2.30 12.24 6.25
N PHE A 200 2.05 13.53 6.38
CA PHE A 200 0.90 14.23 5.79
C PHE A 200 1.25 15.14 4.61
N ASP A 201 2.50 15.13 4.14
CA ASP A 201 2.90 15.90 2.96
C ASP A 201 1.95 15.65 1.79
N ALA A 202 1.47 16.75 1.21
CA ALA A 202 0.49 16.79 0.12
C ALA A 202 -0.91 16.21 0.39
N VAL A 203 -1.24 15.83 1.64
CA VAL A 203 -2.59 15.34 2.00
C VAL A 203 -3.59 16.48 2.19
N ASP A 204 -3.16 17.67 2.59
CA ASP A 204 -4.03 18.82 2.88
C ASP A 204 -4.43 19.66 1.65
N LYS A 205 -4.19 19.16 0.44
CA LYS A 205 -4.44 19.90 -0.82
C LYS A 205 -5.90 19.96 -1.27
N PHE A 206 -6.83 19.43 -0.46
CA PHE A 206 -8.24 19.41 -0.80
C PHE A 206 -8.89 20.80 -0.74
N LYS A 207 -9.94 20.99 -1.55
CA LYS A 207 -10.95 22.01 -1.28
C LYS A 207 -11.71 21.70 0.02
N PRO A 208 -12.34 22.69 0.68
CA PRO A 208 -13.21 22.43 1.82
C PRO A 208 -14.22 21.31 1.54
N ALA A 209 -14.36 20.39 2.51
CA ALA A 209 -15.36 19.34 2.47
C ALA A 209 -16.77 19.92 2.68
N SER A 210 -17.81 19.16 2.35
CA SER A 210 -19.21 19.49 2.67
C SER A 210 -19.88 18.25 3.24
N PRO A 211 -19.63 17.90 4.52
CA PRO A 211 -20.27 16.75 5.14
C PRO A 211 -21.77 16.99 5.35
N PRO A 212 -22.62 15.95 5.22
CA PRO A 212 -22.24 14.55 4.97
C PRO A 212 -22.00 14.19 3.48
N GLU A 213 -22.36 15.04 2.53
CA GLU A 213 -22.43 14.72 1.10
C GLU A 213 -21.06 14.53 0.45
N SER A 214 -20.04 15.24 0.94
CA SER A 214 -18.71 15.24 0.37
C SER A 214 -17.62 15.26 1.43
N LEU A 215 -16.75 14.26 1.36
CA LEU A 215 -15.70 13.99 2.35
C LEU A 215 -14.33 13.99 1.68
N ASN A 216 -13.33 14.48 2.41
CA ASN A 216 -11.93 14.47 1.98
C ASN A 216 -11.12 13.57 2.92
N ILE A 217 -10.46 12.56 2.37
CA ILE A 217 -9.85 11.49 3.16
C ILE A 217 -8.40 11.29 2.72
N GLY A 218 -7.48 11.45 3.66
CA GLY A 218 -6.10 11.02 3.48
C GLY A 218 -5.98 9.52 3.72
N CYS A 219 -5.52 8.76 2.75
CA CYS A 219 -5.35 7.31 2.82
C CYS A 219 -3.85 7.01 2.87
N ILE A 220 -3.34 6.56 4.01
CA ILE A 220 -1.89 6.46 4.22
C ILE A 220 -1.50 5.02 4.52
N GLN A 221 -0.63 4.46 3.68
CA GLN A 221 0.04 3.19 3.97
C GLN A 221 1.35 3.45 4.73
N LEU A 222 1.40 2.88 5.93
CA LEU A 222 2.53 2.85 6.84
C LEU A 222 3.23 1.49 6.77
N PHE A 223 4.38 1.45 7.43
CA PHE A 223 5.24 0.27 7.47
C PHE A 223 5.53 -0.10 8.94
N GLY A 224 5.50 0.84 9.87
CA GLY A 224 5.39 0.55 11.30
C GLY A 224 3.93 0.46 11.79
N PRO A 225 3.67 -0.25 12.91
CA PRO A 225 2.33 -0.40 13.52
C PRO A 225 1.60 0.92 13.78
N ILE A 226 0.27 0.91 13.71
CA ILE A 226 -0.59 2.07 14.04
C ILE A 226 -0.82 2.13 15.56
N ASN A 227 0.25 2.44 16.28
CA ASN A 227 0.26 2.54 17.74
C ASN A 227 -0.40 3.84 18.26
N ARG A 228 -0.40 4.01 19.59
CA ARG A 228 -0.98 5.18 20.27
C ARG A 228 -0.37 6.52 19.79
N ASP A 229 0.93 6.55 19.53
CA ASP A 229 1.63 7.77 19.13
C ASP A 229 1.25 8.21 17.72
N VAL A 230 1.18 7.26 16.76
CA VAL A 230 0.67 7.52 15.42
C VAL A 230 -0.74 8.09 15.50
N ARG A 231 -1.61 7.45 16.28
CA ARG A 231 -3.00 7.89 16.45
C ARG A 231 -3.09 9.30 17.04
N SER A 232 -2.23 9.63 18.00
CA SER A 232 -2.15 10.98 18.59
C SER A 232 -1.72 12.01 17.57
N VAL A 233 -0.63 11.76 16.84
CA VAL A 233 -0.10 12.67 15.81
C VAL A 233 -1.13 12.96 14.72
N VAL A 234 -1.90 11.94 14.31
CA VAL A 234 -2.94 12.10 13.29
C VAL A 234 -4.09 12.96 13.81
N ARG A 235 -4.53 12.76 15.07
CA ARG A 235 -5.56 13.62 15.68
C ARG A 235 -5.10 15.08 15.76
N ASP A 236 -3.87 15.31 16.23
CA ASP A 236 -3.30 16.65 16.37
C ASP A 236 -3.14 17.36 15.02
N TRP A 237 -2.83 16.61 13.96
CA TRP A 237 -2.73 17.14 12.60
C TRP A 237 -4.11 17.41 11.98
N LEU A 238 -5.09 16.52 12.19
CA LEU A 238 -6.46 16.72 11.71
C LEU A 238 -7.07 17.99 12.30
N GLN A 239 -6.86 18.27 13.59
CA GLN A 239 -7.31 19.53 14.21
C GLN A 239 -6.78 20.78 13.51
N LYS A 240 -5.60 20.69 12.88
CA LYS A 240 -4.94 21.79 12.15
C LYS A 240 -5.29 21.80 10.65
N SER A 241 -6.00 20.80 10.16
CA SER A 241 -6.26 20.56 8.74
C SER A 241 -7.77 20.45 8.48
N PRO A 242 -8.53 21.56 8.58
CA PRO A 242 -10.00 21.54 8.56
C PRO A 242 -10.61 21.07 7.25
N ASN A 243 -9.84 21.12 6.14
CA ASN A 243 -10.29 20.60 4.85
C ASN A 243 -10.24 19.06 4.78
N VAL A 244 -9.67 18.37 5.77
CA VAL A 244 -9.56 16.91 5.78
C VAL A 244 -10.54 16.35 6.80
N SER A 245 -11.46 15.52 6.32
CA SER A 245 -12.53 14.92 7.12
C SER A 245 -12.01 13.75 7.96
N ALA A 246 -11.09 12.96 7.41
CA ALA A 246 -10.50 11.81 8.08
C ALA A 246 -9.13 11.44 7.49
N VAL A 247 -8.38 10.65 8.25
CA VAL A 247 -7.22 9.90 7.78
C VAL A 247 -7.47 8.41 8.01
N ALA A 248 -7.46 7.64 6.93
CA ALA A 248 -7.44 6.18 6.96
C ALA A 248 -6.00 5.69 6.89
N LEU A 249 -5.66 4.72 7.74
CA LEU A 249 -4.32 4.19 7.93
C LEU A 249 -4.31 2.69 7.72
N TYR A 250 -3.31 2.20 7.01
CA TYR A 250 -3.02 0.78 6.86
C TYR A 250 -1.54 0.52 7.16
N ALA A 251 -1.23 -0.46 7.98
CA ALA A 251 0.12 -0.96 8.23
C ALA A 251 0.07 -2.49 8.19
N PRO A 252 0.95 -3.17 7.43
CA PRO A 252 1.03 -4.63 7.48
C PRO A 252 1.69 -5.01 8.81
N CYS A 253 0.89 -5.40 9.82
CA CYS A 253 1.38 -5.90 11.10
C CYS A 253 0.53 -7.07 11.61
N THR A 254 1.03 -7.81 12.60
CA THR A 254 0.38 -9.04 13.10
C THR A 254 -0.83 -8.72 13.98
N SER A 255 -0.83 -7.56 14.63
CA SER A 255 -1.93 -7.10 15.47
C SER A 255 -2.99 -6.39 14.62
N LEU A 256 -4.20 -6.94 14.59
CA LEU A 256 -5.33 -6.37 13.84
C LEU A 256 -5.63 -4.91 14.24
N ASP A 257 -5.52 -4.61 15.54
CA ASP A 257 -5.77 -3.27 16.09
C ASP A 257 -4.70 -2.25 15.68
N GLU A 258 -3.53 -2.71 15.26
CA GLU A 258 -2.45 -1.86 14.77
C GLU A 258 -2.33 -1.88 13.24
N THR A 259 -3.13 -2.71 12.57
CA THR A 259 -3.11 -2.88 11.12
C THR A 259 -3.93 -1.82 10.41
N PHE A 260 -5.08 -1.45 10.97
CA PHE A 260 -6.02 -0.54 10.32
C PHE A 260 -6.68 0.43 11.29
N ALA A 261 -6.78 1.69 10.87
CA ALA A 261 -7.51 2.70 11.63
C ALA A 261 -8.10 3.77 10.72
N VAL A 262 -9.27 4.29 11.09
CA VAL A 262 -9.81 5.54 10.54
C VAL A 262 -9.90 6.54 11.67
N ILE A 263 -9.23 7.67 11.52
CA ILE A 263 -9.21 8.76 12.50
C ILE A 263 -9.92 9.95 11.87
N THR A 264 -10.97 10.45 12.52
CA THR A 264 -11.89 11.43 11.93
C THR A 264 -11.83 12.76 12.66
N GLN A 265 -12.31 13.83 12.01
CA GLN A 265 -12.73 15.04 12.70
C GLN A 265 -13.85 14.73 13.72
N PRO A 266 -14.07 15.59 14.73
CA PRO A 266 -15.21 15.47 15.63
C PRO A 266 -16.53 15.34 14.86
N THR A 267 -17.47 14.55 15.38
CA THR A 267 -18.80 14.27 14.80
C THR A 267 -18.82 13.46 13.49
N LEU A 268 -17.67 13.21 12.85
CA LEU A 268 -17.59 12.46 11.59
C LEU A 268 -17.21 10.98 11.78
N GLY A 269 -17.52 10.38 12.93
CA GLY A 269 -17.15 8.99 13.25
C GLY A 269 -17.73 7.96 12.27
N TYR A 270 -18.83 8.29 11.60
CA TYR A 270 -19.47 7.43 10.60
C TYR A 270 -18.60 7.17 9.37
N ILE A 271 -17.55 7.97 9.13
CA ILE A 271 -16.65 7.81 7.97
C ILE A 271 -15.97 6.44 7.96
N GLU A 272 -15.73 5.84 9.13
CA GLU A 272 -15.14 4.51 9.24
C GLU A 272 -15.93 3.45 8.46
N HIS A 273 -17.26 3.58 8.37
CA HIS A 273 -18.12 2.62 7.67
C HIS A 273 -17.99 2.66 6.14
N PHE A 274 -17.30 3.66 5.58
CA PHE A 274 -16.99 3.68 4.15
C PHE A 274 -15.78 2.84 3.78
N PHE A 275 -15.09 2.22 4.75
CA PHE A 275 -13.93 1.38 4.48
C PHE A 275 -14.11 -0.04 4.99
N ALA A 276 -13.82 -1.01 4.12
CA ALA A 276 -13.67 -2.39 4.51
C ALA A 276 -12.35 -2.56 5.29
N ARG A 277 -12.39 -3.34 6.36
CA ARG A 277 -11.18 -3.76 7.08
C ARG A 277 -10.29 -4.62 6.16
N PRO A 278 -8.97 -4.66 6.39
CA PRO A 278 -8.10 -5.62 5.73
C PRO A 278 -8.59 -7.05 5.96
N ASP A 279 -8.56 -7.87 4.92
CA ASP A 279 -8.92 -9.28 5.00
C ASP A 279 -7.68 -10.17 5.18
N SER A 280 -7.88 -11.48 5.30
CA SER A 280 -6.78 -12.45 5.49
C SER A 280 -5.72 -12.40 4.39
N GLU A 281 -6.11 -12.05 3.15
CA GLU A 281 -5.16 -11.95 2.05
C GLU A 281 -4.30 -10.67 2.17
N ASP A 282 -4.87 -9.56 2.64
CA ASP A 282 -4.09 -8.34 2.92
C ASP A 282 -3.06 -8.57 4.02
N LEU A 283 -3.42 -9.37 5.04
CA LEU A 283 -2.53 -9.72 6.14
C LEU A 283 -1.42 -10.68 5.72
N ALA A 284 -1.65 -11.49 4.67
CA ALA A 284 -0.61 -12.33 4.08
C ALA A 284 0.46 -11.49 3.35
N TYR A 285 0.14 -10.25 2.95
CA TYR A 285 1.09 -9.28 2.39
C TYR A 285 1.93 -8.62 3.50
N PHE A 286 2.72 -9.40 4.23
CA PHE A 286 3.55 -8.92 5.34
C PHE A 286 4.92 -8.33 4.89
N ALA A 287 5.06 -7.95 3.62
CA ALA A 287 6.33 -8.15 2.93
C ALA A 287 7.41 -7.06 2.78
N PRO A 288 7.34 -5.84 3.35
CA PRO A 288 8.44 -4.90 3.09
C PRO A 288 9.58 -4.93 4.12
N ILE A 289 9.33 -5.26 5.39
CA ILE A 289 10.30 -4.93 6.46
C ILE A 289 11.06 -6.14 6.99
N SER A 290 10.36 -7.22 7.32
CA SER A 290 10.98 -8.47 7.74
C SER A 290 11.80 -9.11 6.61
N PHE A 291 11.62 -8.67 5.35
CA PHE A 291 12.24 -9.28 4.17
C PHE A 291 13.27 -8.40 3.47
N ALA A 292 13.25 -7.08 3.64
CA ALA A 292 14.25 -6.19 3.04
C ALA A 292 15.65 -6.33 3.66
N LEU A 293 15.76 -7.00 4.80
CA LEU A 293 17.02 -7.21 5.49
C LEU A 293 17.09 -8.67 5.94
N SER A 294 17.89 -9.50 5.26
CA SER A 294 18.26 -10.82 5.79
C SER A 294 18.88 -10.67 7.19
N ALA A 295 18.86 -11.71 8.02
CA ALA A 295 19.54 -11.65 9.33
C ALA A 295 21.01 -11.20 9.20
N GLU A 296 21.67 -11.57 8.11
CA GLU A 296 23.02 -11.10 7.76
C GLU A 296 23.05 -9.62 7.37
N GLN A 297 22.07 -9.10 6.63
CA GLN A 297 21.96 -7.68 6.29
C GLN A 297 21.56 -6.84 7.51
N LEU A 298 20.65 -7.31 8.35
CA LEU A 298 20.34 -6.72 9.66
C LEU A 298 21.59 -6.66 10.52
N GLN A 299 22.33 -7.76 10.65
CA GLN A 299 23.56 -7.79 11.45
C GLN A 299 24.69 -6.93 10.84
N LYS A 300 24.79 -6.87 9.50
CA LYS A 300 25.80 -6.09 8.77
C LYS A 300 25.54 -4.59 8.85
N TYR A 301 24.29 -4.17 8.74
CA TYR A 301 23.90 -2.75 8.73
C TYR A 301 23.52 -2.23 10.13
N TYR A 302 23.12 -3.11 11.04
CA TYR A 302 22.66 -2.82 12.41
C TYR A 302 23.14 -3.88 13.42
N PRO A 303 24.45 -3.97 13.67
CA PRO A 303 24.98 -4.94 14.63
C PRO A 303 24.39 -4.68 16.04
N GLY A 304 23.66 -5.66 16.57
CA GLY A 304 23.00 -5.57 17.89
C GLY A 304 21.52 -5.16 17.87
N LEU A 305 20.90 -5.01 16.69
CA LEU A 305 19.45 -4.86 16.59
C LEU A 305 18.78 -6.22 16.85
N GLU A 306 18.27 -6.40 18.06
CA GLU A 306 17.34 -7.49 18.35
C GLU A 306 16.01 -7.16 17.68
N LEU A 307 15.62 -7.93 16.65
CA LEU A 307 14.28 -7.85 16.12
C LEU A 307 13.30 -8.15 17.26
N PRO A 308 12.18 -7.42 17.38
CA PRO A 308 11.14 -7.82 18.32
C PRO A 308 10.77 -9.26 17.98
N THR A 309 10.98 -10.15 18.94
CA THR A 309 10.43 -11.51 18.89
C THR A 309 8.93 -11.33 18.69
N VAL A 310 8.44 -11.78 17.53
CA VAL A 310 7.00 -11.86 17.29
C VAL A 310 6.49 -12.99 18.16
N GLU A 311 6.24 -12.69 19.44
CA GLU A 311 5.44 -13.56 20.30
C GLU A 311 3.99 -13.44 19.80
N GLN A 312 3.43 -14.58 19.39
CA GLN A 312 2.01 -14.71 19.02
C GLN A 312 1.15 -14.88 20.28
#